data_AF-A0A8T0RFM3-F1
#
_entry.id   AF-A0A8T0RFM3-F1
#
_cell.length_a   1.000
_cell.length_b   1.000
_cell.length_c   1.000
_cell.angle_alpha   90.00
_cell.angle_beta   90.00
_cell.angle_gamma   90.00
#
_symmetry.space_group_name_H-M   'P 1'
#
loop_
_entity.id
_entity.type
_entity.pdbx_description
1 polymer ?
#
loop_
_entity_poly.entity_id
_entity_poly.type
_entity_poly.pdbx_seq_one_letter_code
_entity_poly.pdbx_strand_id
1 'polypeptide(L)'
;MESDGSICIDYSEYEHWSYEKFARFVNNMLLRRDTYLHTFKLRFEGHHPINFKDVRTWIGYAVKHNVKVLDVDLYGYDKTILPRCIFTCPSLQELNLSMGEAPYEELEHEGLMLPDIIKLPSLKKLSLCDVEVHSIDLKHMIPQSPVLEDMHLVNCAVRTPS
;
A
#
# COMPACT_ATOMS: atom_id res chain seq x y z
N MET A 1 -4.80 12.04 -26.42
CA MET A 1 -4.81 12.31 -24.97
C MET A 1 -4.26 11.04 -24.34
N GLU A 2 -2.94 10.97 -24.19
CA GLU A 2 -2.31 9.84 -23.50
C GLU A 2 -2.83 9.88 -22.06
N SER A 3 -3.55 8.84 -21.64
CA SER A 3 -3.76 8.65 -20.21
C SER A 3 -2.36 8.53 -19.61
N ASP A 4 -2.07 9.33 -18.60
CA ASP A 4 -0.80 9.42 -17.87
C ASP A 4 -0.39 8.11 -17.15
N GLY A 5 -1.05 6.99 -17.46
CA GLY A 5 -0.83 5.71 -16.80
C GLY A 5 -1.32 5.70 -15.36
N SER A 6 -2.13 6.65 -14.91
CA SER A 6 -2.57 6.71 -13.50
C SER A 6 -3.95 6.09 -13.27
N ILE A 7 -4.11 5.43 -12.12
CA ILE A 7 -5.40 5.08 -11.51
C ILE A 7 -5.43 5.78 -10.15
N CYS A 8 -6.49 6.52 -9.89
CA CYS A 8 -6.78 7.08 -8.57
C CYS A 8 -8.19 6.67 -8.17
N ILE A 9 -8.30 5.98 -7.04
CA ILE A 9 -9.56 5.54 -6.47
C ILE A 9 -9.64 6.13 -5.07
N ASP A 10 -10.62 6.99 -4.85
CA ASP A 10 -10.92 7.57 -3.54
C ASP A 10 -12.33 7.12 -3.13
N TYR A 11 -12.44 6.31 -2.07
CA TYR A 11 -13.72 5.74 -1.65
C TYR A 11 -14.72 6.82 -1.22
N SER A 12 -14.26 8.01 -0.77
CA SER A 12 -15.13 9.11 -0.37
C SER A 12 -16.08 9.54 -1.50
N GLU A 13 -15.62 9.47 -2.76
CA GLU A 13 -16.43 9.76 -3.95
C GLU A 13 -17.57 8.73 -4.17
N TYR A 14 -17.48 7.55 -3.54
CA TYR A 14 -18.37 6.41 -3.69
C TYR A 14 -19.05 6.01 -2.39
N GLU A 15 -19.02 6.83 -1.33
CA GLU A 15 -19.68 6.54 -0.04
C GLU A 15 -21.18 6.25 -0.19
N HIS A 16 -21.82 6.86 -1.19
CA HIS A 16 -23.22 6.62 -1.52
C HIS A 16 -23.49 5.25 -2.18
N TRP A 17 -22.45 4.46 -2.49
CA TRP A 17 -22.57 3.11 -3.05
C TRP A 17 -22.45 2.05 -1.97
N SER A 18 -23.17 0.94 -2.15
CA SER A 18 -22.82 -0.27 -1.44
C SER A 18 -21.40 -0.70 -1.77
N TYR A 19 -20.71 -1.29 -0.79
CA TYR A 19 -19.35 -1.80 -0.98
C TYR A 19 -19.26 -2.74 -2.20
N GLU A 20 -20.21 -3.65 -2.37
CA GLU A 20 -20.24 -4.59 -3.51
C GLU A 20 -20.31 -3.88 -4.86
N LYS A 21 -21.08 -2.79 -4.95
CA LYS A 21 -21.19 -2.00 -6.17
C LYS A 21 -19.86 -1.30 -6.47
N PHE A 22 -19.22 -0.72 -5.45
CA PHE A 22 -17.89 -0.12 -5.55
C PHE A 22 -16.84 -1.15 -5.98
N ALA A 23 -16.74 -2.28 -5.28
CA ALA A 23 -15.76 -3.32 -5.59
C ALA A 23 -15.94 -3.86 -7.02
N ARG A 24 -17.18 -4.09 -7.46
CA ARG A 24 -17.48 -4.50 -8.84
C ARG A 24 -17.07 -3.44 -9.86
N PHE A 25 -17.28 -2.16 -9.56
CA PHE A 25 -16.85 -1.07 -10.42
C PHE A 25 -15.32 -1.04 -10.56
N VAL A 26 -14.59 -1.10 -9.44
CA VAL A 26 -13.12 -1.13 -9.46
C VAL A 26 -12.64 -2.34 -10.26
N ASN A 27 -13.16 -3.54 -9.97
CA ASN A 27 -12.80 -4.76 -10.72
C ASN A 27 -13.03 -4.60 -12.23
N ASN A 28 -14.19 -4.08 -12.64
CA ASN A 28 -14.49 -3.83 -14.05
C ASN A 28 -13.58 -2.78 -14.69
N MET A 29 -13.20 -1.74 -13.94
CA MET A 29 -12.27 -0.72 -14.40
C MET A 29 -10.88 -1.32 -14.65
N LEU A 30 -10.37 -2.14 -13.72
CA LEU A 30 -9.07 -2.80 -13.86
C LEU A 30 -9.06 -3.79 -15.04
N LEU A 31 -10.13 -4.57 -15.21
CA LEU A 31 -10.26 -5.54 -16.31
C LEU A 31 -10.23 -4.89 -17.70
N ARG A 32 -10.74 -3.66 -17.82
CA ARG A 32 -10.79 -2.95 -19.11
C ARG A 32 -9.48 -2.28 -19.48
N ARG A 33 -8.54 -2.21 -18.55
CA ARG A 33 -7.29 -1.50 -18.74
C ARG A 33 -6.18 -2.51 -19.02
N ASP A 34 -5.73 -2.52 -20.28
CA ASP A 34 -4.60 -3.33 -20.76
C ASP A 34 -3.39 -2.45 -21.12
N THR A 35 -3.22 -1.35 -20.39
CA THR A 35 -2.19 -0.35 -20.68
C THR A 35 -1.17 -0.27 -19.56
N TYR A 36 -0.06 0.42 -19.86
CA TYR A 36 0.95 0.77 -18.88
C TYR A 36 0.30 1.52 -17.70
N LEU A 37 0.66 1.09 -16.49
CA LEU A 37 0.24 1.70 -15.24
C LEU A 37 1.46 2.34 -14.57
N HIS A 38 1.53 3.66 -14.58
CA HIS A 38 2.58 4.41 -13.88
C HIS A 38 2.29 4.50 -12.39
N THR A 39 1.06 4.91 -12.05
CA THR A 39 0.66 5.27 -10.70
C THR A 39 -0.63 4.56 -10.34
N PHE A 40 -0.67 3.98 -9.15
CA PHE A 40 -1.88 3.43 -8.57
C PHE A 40 -2.09 4.05 -7.19
N LYS A 41 -3.21 4.77 -7.04
CA LYS A 41 -3.64 5.36 -5.78
C LYS A 41 -4.96 4.74 -5.33
N LEU A 42 -4.99 4.30 -4.08
CA LEU A 42 -6.20 3.79 -3.43
C LEU A 42 -6.31 4.42 -2.06
N ARG A 43 -7.35 5.24 -1.87
CA ARG A 43 -7.73 5.77 -0.57
C ARG A 43 -9.05 5.17 -0.15
N PHE A 44 -9.07 4.60 1.05
CA PHE A 44 -10.24 3.97 1.60
C PHE A 44 -10.42 4.41 3.06
N GLU A 45 -11.31 5.38 3.26
CA GLU A 45 -11.71 5.91 4.57
C GLU A 45 -13.19 5.56 4.84
N GLY A 46 -13.52 4.27 4.77
CA GLY A 46 -14.88 3.79 5.02
C GLY A 46 -15.18 3.56 6.50
N HIS A 47 -16.46 3.62 6.88
CA HIS A 47 -16.92 3.21 8.23
C HIS A 47 -16.76 1.70 8.51
N HIS A 48 -16.41 0.90 7.51
CA HIS A 48 -16.19 -0.54 7.60
C HIS A 48 -14.84 -0.89 6.96
N PRO A 49 -14.13 -1.92 7.44
CA PRO A 49 -12.87 -2.32 6.85
C PRO A 49 -13.04 -2.80 5.40
N ILE A 50 -12.15 -2.36 4.52
CA ILE A 50 -12.07 -2.86 3.14
C ILE A 50 -11.80 -4.37 3.10
N ASN A 51 -12.42 -5.09 2.16
CA ASN A 51 -12.22 -6.53 2.03
C ASN A 51 -10.79 -6.87 1.58
N PHE A 52 -10.11 -7.74 2.33
CA PHE A 52 -8.74 -8.12 2.03
C PHE A 52 -8.53 -8.79 0.68
N LYS A 53 -9.54 -9.51 0.15
CA LYS A 53 -9.45 -10.16 -1.17
C LYS A 53 -9.45 -9.11 -2.28
N ASP A 54 -10.22 -8.04 -2.09
CA ASP A 54 -10.29 -6.93 -3.03
C ASP A 54 -8.99 -6.13 -3.02
N VAL A 55 -8.45 -5.78 -1.85
CA VAL A 55 -7.13 -5.14 -1.71
C VAL A 55 -6.05 -5.97 -2.41
N ARG A 56 -6.00 -7.29 -2.14
CA ARG A 56 -5.07 -8.21 -2.81
C ARG A 56 -5.23 -8.20 -4.33
N THR A 57 -6.46 -8.16 -4.82
CA THR A 57 -6.75 -8.15 -6.26
C THR A 57 -6.31 -6.84 -6.89
N TRP A 58 -6.64 -5.69 -6.29
CA TRP A 58 -6.37 -4.37 -6.86
C TRP A 58 -4.89 -4.02 -6.82
N ILE A 59 -4.21 -4.28 -5.69
CA ILE A 59 -2.76 -4.10 -5.57
C ILE A 59 -2.02 -5.12 -6.45
N GLY A 60 -2.50 -6.37 -6.49
CA GLY A 60 -1.94 -7.41 -7.36
C GLY A 60 -1.98 -7.02 -8.84
N TYR A 61 -3.09 -6.40 -9.28
CA TYR A 61 -3.19 -5.82 -10.61
C TYR A 61 -2.12 -4.73 -10.82
N ALA A 62 -1.96 -3.78 -9.89
CA ALA A 62 -0.98 -2.71 -10.03
C ALA A 62 0.45 -3.24 -10.16
N VAL A 63 0.84 -4.16 -9.28
CA VAL A 63 2.16 -4.81 -9.30
C VAL A 63 2.38 -5.58 -10.61
N LYS A 64 1.39 -6.32 -11.10
CA LYS A 64 1.46 -7.06 -12.36
C LYS A 64 1.69 -6.15 -13.57
N HIS A 65 1.20 -4.91 -13.52
CA HIS A 65 1.38 -3.90 -14.57
C HIS A 65 2.62 -3.02 -14.38
N ASN A 66 3.59 -3.47 -13.56
CA ASN A 66 4.86 -2.80 -13.31
C ASN A 66 4.69 -1.34 -12.84
N VAL A 67 3.75 -1.13 -11.90
CA VAL A 67 3.54 0.17 -11.27
C VAL A 67 4.85 0.75 -10.74
N LYS A 68 5.01 2.07 -10.89
CA LYS A 68 6.17 2.82 -10.37
C LYS A 68 5.84 3.57 -9.09
N VAL A 69 4.61 4.07 -8.97
CA VAL A 69 4.14 4.77 -7.77
C VAL A 69 2.94 4.03 -7.20
N LEU A 70 3.09 3.47 -6.01
CA LEU A 70 1.99 2.87 -5.26
C LEU A 70 1.71 3.71 -4.02
N ASP A 71 0.50 4.26 -3.95
CA ASP A 71 0.05 5.17 -2.90
C ASP A 71 -1.26 4.63 -2.31
N VAL A 72 -1.18 4.08 -1.11
CA VAL A 72 -2.29 3.35 -0.51
C VAL A 72 -2.59 3.88 0.88
N ASP A 73 -3.81 4.35 1.06
CA ASP A 73 -4.40 4.69 2.35
C ASP A 73 -5.53 3.70 2.65
N LEU A 74 -5.31 2.85 3.65
CA LEU A 74 -6.23 1.79 4.05
C LEU A 74 -6.63 1.94 5.52
N TYR A 75 -7.44 2.96 5.81
CA TYR A 75 -7.94 3.21 7.17
C TYR A 75 -8.62 1.95 7.75
N GLY A 76 -8.18 1.54 8.95
CA GLY A 76 -8.74 0.40 9.67
C GLY A 76 -8.47 -0.97 9.04
N TYR A 77 -7.54 -1.07 8.08
CA TYR A 77 -7.16 -2.34 7.47
C TYR A 77 -6.21 -3.14 8.35
N ASP A 78 -6.37 -4.45 8.33
CA ASP A 78 -5.47 -5.37 9.02
C ASP A 78 -4.07 -5.35 8.37
N LYS A 79 -3.10 -4.78 9.09
CA LYS A 79 -1.73 -4.55 8.62
C LYS A 79 -0.96 -5.85 8.38
N THR A 80 -1.41 -6.97 8.96
CA THR A 80 -0.73 -8.28 8.91
C THR A 80 -0.96 -9.00 7.57
N ILE A 81 -2.04 -8.65 6.87
CA ILE A 81 -2.47 -9.29 5.63
C ILE A 81 -2.18 -8.45 4.37
N LEU A 82 -1.33 -7.44 4.49
CA LEU A 82 -0.92 -6.59 3.37
C LEU A 82 -0.35 -7.46 2.22
N PRO A 83 -0.70 -7.17 0.95
CA PRO A 83 -0.21 -7.98 -0.16
C PRO A 83 1.31 -7.98 -0.27
N ARG A 84 1.93 -9.16 -0.02
CA ARG A 84 3.38 -9.35 -0.07
C ARG A 84 4.01 -9.01 -1.42
N CYS A 85 3.23 -9.03 -2.50
CA CYS A 85 3.70 -8.70 -3.85
C CYS A 85 4.22 -7.27 -3.98
N ILE A 86 3.75 -6.33 -3.11
CA ILE A 86 4.25 -4.96 -3.04
C ILE A 86 5.77 -4.96 -2.84
N PHE A 87 6.24 -5.73 -1.84
CA PHE A 87 7.64 -5.77 -1.41
C PHE A 87 8.58 -6.52 -2.34
N THR A 88 8.08 -7.03 -3.45
CA THR A 88 8.87 -7.74 -4.47
C THR A 88 8.73 -7.12 -5.86
N CYS A 89 8.10 -5.94 -5.97
CA CYS A 89 7.84 -5.28 -7.24
C CYS A 89 9.11 -4.53 -7.73
N PRO A 90 9.79 -5.00 -8.79
CA PRO A 90 11.07 -4.43 -9.20
C PRO A 90 10.95 -3.06 -9.87
N SER A 91 9.77 -2.71 -10.39
CA SER A 91 9.50 -1.43 -11.04
C SER A 91 9.15 -0.32 -10.06
N LEU A 92 8.84 -0.66 -8.80
CA LEU A 92 8.33 0.28 -7.81
C LEU A 92 9.43 1.27 -7.41
N GLN A 93 9.12 2.56 -7.53
CA GLN A 93 10.02 3.70 -7.25
C GLN A 93 9.55 4.50 -6.05
N GLU A 94 8.24 4.60 -5.85
CA GLU A 94 7.61 5.28 -4.72
C GLU A 94 6.60 4.34 -4.07
N LEU A 95 6.77 4.12 -2.76
CA LEU A 95 5.82 3.40 -1.92
C LEU A 95 5.34 4.32 -0.81
N ASN A 96 4.06 4.67 -0.82
CA ASN A 96 3.40 5.40 0.25
C ASN A 96 2.33 4.50 0.86
N LEU A 97 2.45 4.22 2.16
CA LEU A 97 1.51 3.40 2.91
C LEU A 97 1.01 4.19 4.12
N SER A 98 -0.30 4.41 4.17
CA SER A 98 -1.03 4.99 5.28
C SER A 98 -2.05 3.97 5.79
N MET A 99 -2.13 3.80 7.12
CA MET A 99 -3.05 2.84 7.75
C MET A 99 -4.08 3.49 8.68
N GLY A 100 -4.14 4.83 8.72
CA GLY A 100 -5.22 5.61 9.32
C GLY A 100 -5.29 5.65 10.85
N GLU A 101 -4.81 4.62 11.55
CA GLU A 101 -4.67 4.62 13.01
C GLU A 101 -3.29 4.10 13.39
N ALA A 102 -2.43 5.01 13.88
CA ALA A 102 -1.24 4.65 14.62
C ALA A 102 -1.71 3.95 15.92
N PRO A 103 -1.03 2.89 16.39
CA PRO A 103 -1.43 2.27 17.64
C PRO A 103 -1.28 3.29 18.78
N TYR A 104 -2.39 3.64 19.42
CA TYR A 104 -2.32 4.18 20.77
C TYR A 104 -1.76 3.07 21.67
N GLU A 105 -0.83 3.42 22.55
CA GLU A 105 -0.02 2.48 23.37
C GLU A 105 -0.85 1.51 24.24
N GLU A 106 -2.17 1.70 24.33
CA GLU A 106 -3.08 1.00 25.23
C GLU A 106 -3.77 -0.24 24.61
N LEU A 107 -3.55 -0.52 23.32
CA LEU A 107 -4.17 -1.67 22.63
C LEU A 107 -3.08 -2.56 22.01
N GLU A 108 -3.19 -3.87 22.24
CA GLU A 108 -2.36 -4.90 21.58
C GLU A 108 -2.59 -4.85 20.07
N HIS A 109 -1.81 -4.05 19.37
CA HIS A 109 -1.85 -3.94 17.92
C HIS A 109 -0.65 -4.65 17.31
N GLU A 110 -0.91 -5.47 16.30
CA GLU A 110 0.13 -6.04 15.46
C GLU A 110 0.64 -4.96 14.49
N GLY A 111 1.96 -4.74 14.50
CA GLY A 111 2.61 -3.83 13.57
C GLY A 111 2.53 -4.29 12.12
N LEU A 112 3.09 -3.47 11.23
CA LEU A 112 3.28 -3.82 9.83
C LEU A 112 4.22 -5.03 9.75
N MET A 113 3.67 -6.17 9.34
CA MET A 113 4.42 -7.40 9.14
C MET A 113 5.07 -7.40 7.75
N LEU A 114 6.36 -7.07 7.68
CA LEU A 114 7.10 -7.19 6.43
C LEU A 114 7.40 -8.67 6.12
N PRO A 115 7.38 -9.07 4.83
CA PRO A 115 7.77 -10.42 4.45
C PRO A 115 9.28 -10.63 4.62
N ASP A 116 9.71 -11.88 4.86
CA ASP A 116 11.13 -12.26 4.94
C ASP A 116 11.93 -11.89 3.68
N ILE A 117 11.27 -11.84 2.53
CA ILE A 117 11.87 -11.53 1.24
C ILE A 117 11.36 -10.17 0.79
N ILE A 118 12.26 -9.18 0.80
CA ILE A 118 12.03 -7.84 0.27
C ILE A 118 12.99 -7.63 -0.90
N LYS A 119 12.48 -7.23 -2.05
CA LYS A 119 13.23 -6.96 -3.29
C LYS A 119 12.61 -5.75 -3.97
N LEU A 120 13.16 -4.57 -3.67
CA LEU A 120 12.68 -3.29 -4.17
C LEU A 120 13.84 -2.51 -4.82
N PRO A 121 14.49 -3.08 -5.85
CA PRO A 121 15.76 -2.54 -6.38
C PRO A 121 15.65 -1.14 -6.98
N SER A 122 14.45 -0.69 -7.34
CA SER A 122 14.20 0.63 -7.93
C SER A 122 13.58 1.63 -6.96
N LEU A 123 13.37 1.25 -5.69
CA LEU A 123 12.66 2.07 -4.72
C LEU A 123 13.53 3.26 -4.31
N LYS A 124 13.04 4.46 -4.61
CA LYS A 124 13.67 5.74 -4.31
C LYS A 124 13.05 6.42 -3.11
N LYS A 125 11.75 6.23 -2.89
CA LYS A 125 11.05 6.88 -1.78
C LYS A 125 10.15 5.91 -1.07
N LEU A 126 10.25 5.94 0.25
CA LEU A 126 9.38 5.21 1.15
C LEU A 126 8.71 6.19 2.11
N SER A 127 7.38 6.22 2.11
CA SER A 127 6.61 6.93 3.11
C SER A 127 5.72 5.94 3.86
N LEU A 128 5.86 5.92 5.18
CA LEU A 128 5.02 5.17 6.08
C LEU A 128 4.30 6.15 7.00
N CYS A 129 2.98 6.05 7.08
CA CYS A 129 2.13 6.87 7.92
C CYS A 129 1.25 6.00 8.81
N ASP A 130 1.18 6.30 10.10
CA ASP A 130 0.29 5.64 11.05
C ASP A 130 0.52 4.12 11.16
N VAL A 131 1.79 3.70 11.12
CA VAL A 131 2.20 2.29 11.25
C VAL A 131 3.16 2.08 12.40
N GLU A 132 3.05 0.92 13.03
CA GLU A 132 4.15 0.39 13.84
C GLU A 132 5.02 -0.50 12.95
N VAL A 133 6.34 -0.37 13.04
CA VAL A 133 7.29 -1.18 12.27
C VAL A 133 8.46 -1.61 13.14
N HIS A 134 8.91 -2.85 12.97
CA HIS A 134 10.09 -3.32 13.69
C HIS A 134 11.37 -2.74 13.07
N SER A 135 12.29 -2.29 13.94
CA SER A 135 13.59 -1.76 13.50
C SER A 135 14.43 -2.77 12.70
N ILE A 136 14.24 -4.07 12.94
CA ILE A 136 14.91 -5.15 12.20
C ILE A 136 14.43 -5.18 10.75
N ASP A 137 13.11 -5.02 10.53
CA ASP A 137 12.50 -5.06 9.20
C ASP A 137 12.99 -3.91 8.32
N LEU A 138 13.10 -2.71 8.89
CA LEU A 138 13.71 -1.56 8.21
C LEU A 138 15.18 -1.82 7.84
N LYS A 139 15.96 -2.37 8.78
CA LYS A 139 17.38 -2.71 8.53
C LYS A 139 17.54 -3.78 7.45
N HIS A 140 16.56 -4.67 7.29
CA HIS A 140 16.56 -5.68 6.24
C HIS A 140 16.12 -5.12 4.88
N MET A 141 15.17 -4.20 4.87
CA MET A 141 14.62 -3.59 3.64
C MET A 141 15.58 -2.60 2.97
N ILE A 142 16.29 -1.77 3.75
CA ILE A 142 17.14 -0.69 3.22
C ILE A 142 18.23 -1.25 2.26
N PRO A 143 18.99 -2.31 2.59
CA PRO A 143 19.97 -2.89 1.67
C PRO A 143 19.38 -3.45 0.36
N GLN A 144 18.09 -3.82 0.38
CA GLN A 144 17.37 -4.34 -0.79
C GLN A 144 16.82 -3.24 -1.71
N SER A 145 17.00 -1.98 -1.29
CA SER A 145 16.58 -0.76 -2.00
C SER A 145 17.77 0.20 -2.13
N PRO A 146 18.82 -0.17 -2.90
CA PRO A 146 20.11 0.54 -2.90
C PRO A 146 20.04 1.97 -3.46
N VAL A 147 18.94 2.34 -4.12
CA VAL A 147 18.68 3.66 -4.70
C VAL A 147 17.70 4.49 -3.85
N LEU A 148 17.43 4.09 -2.61
CA LEU A 148 16.55 4.83 -1.70
C LEU A 148 17.15 6.21 -1.39
N GLU A 149 16.44 7.25 -1.80
CA GLU A 149 16.79 8.67 -1.66
C GLU A 149 16.08 9.27 -0.44
N ASP A 150 14.78 8.99 -0.28
CA ASP A 150 13.94 9.56 0.79
C ASP A 150 13.23 8.47 1.61
N MET A 151 13.22 8.66 2.94
CA MET A 151 12.44 7.83 3.86
C MET A 151 11.69 8.73 4.85
N HIS A 152 10.36 8.64 4.84
CA HIS A 152 9.47 9.41 5.72
C HIS A 152 8.69 8.47 6.62
N LEU A 153 8.74 8.76 7.93
CA LEU A 153 7.95 8.09 8.96
C LEU A 153 7.09 9.16 9.64
N VAL A 154 5.79 9.09 9.48
CA VAL A 154 4.83 10.05 10.03
C VAL A 154 3.91 9.33 11.00
N ASN A 155 3.84 9.79 12.24
CA ASN A 155 3.06 9.12 13.30
C ASN A 155 3.37 7.61 13.44
N CYS A 156 4.61 7.21 13.20
CA CYS A 156 5.02 5.81 13.27
C CYS A 156 5.65 5.48 14.63
N ALA A 157 5.37 4.27 15.12
CA ALA A 157 6.10 3.69 16.24
C ALA A 157 7.16 2.72 15.71
N VAL A 158 8.41 2.84 16.18
CA VAL A 158 9.49 1.91 15.82
C VAL A 158 9.82 1.04 17.02
N ARG A 159 9.47 -0.25 16.95
CA ARG A 159 9.81 -1.20 18.03
C ARG A 159 11.23 -1.72 17.87
N THR A 160 12.02 -1.60 18.93
CA THR A 160 13.31 -2.30 19.06
C THR A 160 13.06 -3.70 19.64
N PRO A 161 13.81 -4.73 19.20
CA PRO A 161 13.79 -6.01 19.89
C PRO A 161 14.19 -5.80 21.36
N SER A 162 13.45 -6.43 22.27
CA SER A 162 13.73 -6.50 23.71
C SER A 162 15.01 -7.26 24.02
#